data_AF-A0AAF5Q771-F1
#
_entry.id   AF-A0AAF5Q771-F1
#
_cell.length_a   1.000
_cell.length_b   1.000
_cell.length_c   1.000
_cell.angle_alpha   90.00
_cell.angle_beta   90.00
_cell.angle_gamma   90.00
#
_symmetry.space_group_name_H-M   'P 1'
#
loop_
_entity.id
_entity.type
_entity.pdbx_description
1 polymer ?
#
loop_
_entity_poly.entity_id
_entity_poly.type
_entity_poly.pdbx_seq_one_letter_code
_entity_poly.pdbx_strand_id
1 'polypeptide(L)'
;MKIPETEQNTEEFQELIAMRTRSNTKRQSRSKEVNVYTRSPITVPAIKCNNITRTVLMSDQTTTSAPSSETCRDLYDQKQINGSKLAQIFHNKWTTTNQVHYYYGWLGVRCQSTTNLVLTEGEIFLYDGNGSVSDFETTENCITQDGKCITNNNIVLWDIQQITKKCRYRKVGNFDAQLYENHVIIDELQTSFVFSKDSKTFRSGNCNFSNPNLMDDDTVIDIVTRIANNRNRRNTNLALALPRGKLMMMETQRGDDSDPENTKFQYLFDSLQQEFQQQLKLVEQRTCENRNNLLLLIEWLSLIINRMVIAG
;
A
#
# COMPACT_ATOMS: atom_id res chain seq x y z
N MET A 1 -40.68 19.53 -12.04
CA MET A 1 -39.55 18.59 -12.18
C MET A 1 -38.33 19.44 -12.52
N LYS A 2 -37.46 19.69 -11.54
CA LYS A 2 -36.22 20.45 -11.72
C LYS A 2 -35.13 19.46 -12.15
N ILE A 3 -34.45 19.77 -13.25
CA ILE A 3 -33.15 19.18 -13.62
C ILE A 3 -32.16 20.32 -13.36
N PRO A 4 -31.22 20.16 -12.41
CA PRO A 4 -29.80 20.21 -12.83
C PRO A 4 -28.83 19.51 -11.85
N GLU A 5 -27.99 18.57 -12.32
CA GLU A 5 -26.73 18.20 -11.61
C GLU A 5 -25.57 17.80 -12.57
N THR A 6 -25.79 17.73 -13.89
CA THR A 6 -24.77 17.19 -14.83
C THR A 6 -23.82 18.23 -15.44
N GLU A 7 -24.18 19.52 -15.49
CA GLU A 7 -23.32 20.55 -16.09
C GLU A 7 -22.20 21.00 -15.16
N GLN A 8 -22.44 21.03 -13.85
CA GLN A 8 -21.49 21.55 -12.87
C GLN A 8 -20.25 20.65 -12.68
N ASN A 9 -20.41 19.32 -12.78
CA ASN A 9 -19.30 18.36 -12.74
C ASN A 9 -18.40 18.42 -13.98
N THR A 10 -18.95 18.86 -15.11
CA THR A 10 -18.19 18.90 -16.38
C THR A 10 -17.26 20.12 -16.40
N GLU A 11 -17.70 21.25 -15.83
CA GLU A 11 -16.87 22.45 -15.69
C GLU A 11 -15.71 22.24 -14.70
N GLU A 12 -15.94 21.57 -13.57
CA GLU A 12 -14.90 21.29 -12.58
C GLU A 12 -13.83 20.33 -13.12
N PHE A 13 -14.24 19.33 -13.92
CA PHE A 13 -13.33 18.41 -14.59
C PHE A 13 -12.52 19.11 -15.70
N GLN A 14 -13.14 20.01 -16.46
CA GLN A 14 -12.43 20.81 -17.46
C GLN A 14 -11.48 21.84 -16.83
N GLU A 15 -11.82 22.39 -15.66
CA GLU A 15 -10.93 23.29 -14.92
C GLU A 15 -9.69 22.54 -14.38
N LEU A 16 -9.87 21.31 -13.88
CA LEU A 16 -8.76 20.40 -13.51
C LEU A 16 -7.84 20.10 -14.70
N ILE A 17 -8.41 19.85 -15.88
CA ILE A 17 -7.63 19.61 -17.11
C ILE A 17 -6.92 20.90 -17.55
N ALA A 18 -7.60 22.05 -17.51
CA ALA A 18 -7.02 23.34 -17.94
C ALA A 18 -5.92 23.85 -16.98
N MET A 19 -6.06 23.64 -15.67
CA MET A 19 -5.00 23.93 -14.69
C MET A 19 -3.78 23.02 -14.92
N ARG A 20 -3.98 21.74 -15.30
CA ARG A 20 -2.89 20.81 -15.68
C ARG A 20 -2.16 21.27 -16.95
N THR A 21 -2.86 21.80 -17.95
CA THR A 21 -2.22 22.30 -19.19
C THR A 21 -1.37 23.54 -18.95
N ARG A 22 -1.73 24.41 -17.99
CA ARG A 22 -0.96 25.63 -17.66
C ARG A 22 0.30 25.39 -16.84
N SER A 23 0.32 24.39 -15.94
CA SER A 23 1.51 24.09 -15.10
C SER A 23 2.70 23.52 -15.93
N ASN A 24 2.42 22.82 -17.03
CA ASN A 24 3.44 22.11 -17.82
C ASN A 24 4.38 22.97 -18.68
N THR A 25 4.24 24.30 -18.70
CA THR A 25 5.06 25.15 -19.58
C THR A 25 6.36 25.69 -18.97
N LYS A 26 6.70 25.47 -17.68
CA LYS A 26 7.85 26.21 -17.09
C LYS A 26 8.85 25.52 -16.15
N ARG A 27 8.80 24.22 -15.84
CA ARG A 27 9.89 23.61 -15.04
C ARG A 27 10.31 22.24 -15.55
N GLN A 28 11.53 22.20 -16.08
CA GLN A 28 12.26 21.00 -16.47
C GLN A 28 12.39 20.08 -15.24
N SER A 29 11.72 18.92 -15.28
CA SER A 29 11.74 17.93 -14.21
C SER A 29 13.17 17.42 -14.02
N ARG A 30 13.71 17.57 -12.81
CA ARG A 30 15.04 17.05 -12.49
C ARG A 30 14.87 15.57 -12.14
N SER A 31 15.48 14.70 -12.94
CA SER A 31 15.58 13.28 -12.59
C SER A 31 16.27 13.14 -11.24
N LYS A 32 15.65 12.39 -10.32
CA LYS A 32 16.20 12.07 -9.02
C LYS A 32 16.00 10.60 -8.72
N GLU A 33 16.94 10.07 -7.95
CA GLU A 33 16.85 8.74 -7.37
C GLU A 33 15.82 8.73 -6.23
N VAL A 34 14.92 7.76 -6.25
CA VAL A 34 13.86 7.59 -5.24
C VAL A 34 13.79 6.14 -4.78
N ASN A 35 13.39 5.94 -3.53
CA ASN A 35 13.00 4.62 -3.04
C ASN A 35 11.47 4.54 -3.01
N VAL A 36 10.92 3.50 -3.63
CA VAL A 36 9.46 3.27 -3.68
C VAL A 36 9.11 2.21 -2.65
N TYR A 37 8.06 2.46 -1.88
CA TYR A 37 7.52 1.54 -0.89
C TYR A 37 6.01 1.40 -1.03
N THR A 38 5.51 0.18 -0.94
CA THR A 38 4.07 -0.11 -0.91
C THR A 38 3.66 -0.60 0.47
N ARG A 39 2.37 -0.43 0.80
CA ARG A 39 1.82 -0.96 2.03
C ARG A 39 1.91 -2.48 2.03
N SER A 40 2.32 -3.04 3.17
CA SER A 40 2.45 -4.47 3.38
C SER A 40 1.70 -4.85 4.66
N PRO A 41 0.98 -5.99 4.68
CA PRO A 41 0.38 -6.48 5.91
C PRO A 41 1.45 -6.73 6.97
N ILE A 42 1.12 -6.41 8.22
CA ILE A 42 1.95 -6.81 9.36
C ILE A 42 1.46 -8.16 9.85
N THR A 43 2.36 -9.14 9.85
CA THR A 43 2.16 -10.42 10.51
C THR A 43 2.69 -10.35 11.95
N VAL A 44 1.85 -10.73 12.91
CA VAL A 44 2.26 -10.89 14.32
C VAL A 44 1.81 -12.25 14.87
N PRO A 45 2.64 -12.88 15.70
CA PRO A 45 2.23 -14.08 16.45
C PRO A 45 1.05 -13.77 17.35
N ALA A 46 0.13 -14.71 17.44
CA ALA A 46 -1.07 -14.59 18.23
C ALA A 46 -1.47 -15.95 18.83
N ILE A 47 -2.23 -15.88 19.92
CA ILE A 47 -2.73 -17.05 20.63
C ILE A 47 -4.25 -16.98 20.72
N LYS A 48 -4.92 -18.11 20.50
CA LYS A 48 -6.36 -18.28 20.65
C LYS A 48 -6.64 -19.21 21.81
N CYS A 49 -7.52 -18.80 22.71
CA CYS A 49 -8.01 -19.63 23.79
C CYS A 49 -9.53 -19.79 23.75
N ASN A 50 -9.99 -21.01 24.01
CA ASN A 50 -11.40 -21.36 24.14
C ASN A 50 -11.61 -22.19 25.39
N ASN A 51 -12.77 -22.00 26.01
CA ASN A 51 -13.24 -22.83 27.10
C ASN A 51 -14.40 -23.71 26.61
N ILE A 52 -14.19 -25.02 26.55
CA ILE A 52 -15.16 -25.98 26.04
C ILE A 52 -15.77 -26.73 27.21
N THR A 53 -17.04 -26.48 27.51
CA THR A 53 -17.78 -27.20 28.54
C THR A 53 -18.70 -28.23 27.89
N ARG A 54 -18.49 -29.50 28.23
CA ARG A 54 -19.35 -30.60 27.80
C ARG A 54 -20.19 -31.05 28.99
N THR A 55 -21.50 -31.07 28.83
CA THR A 55 -22.46 -31.52 29.84
C THR A 55 -23.18 -32.76 29.34
N VAL A 56 -23.06 -33.84 30.09
CA VAL A 56 -23.69 -35.12 29.78
C VAL A 56 -24.85 -35.34 30.75
N LEU A 57 -26.07 -35.34 30.21
CA LEU A 57 -27.32 -35.37 30.97
C LEU A 57 -28.26 -36.43 30.36
N MET A 58 -29.13 -36.00 29.43
CA MET A 58 -29.98 -36.84 28.56
C MET A 58 -29.62 -36.66 27.07
N SER A 59 -28.97 -35.55 26.74
CA SER A 59 -28.36 -35.24 25.45
C SER A 59 -26.96 -34.70 25.73
N ASP A 60 -26.01 -35.01 24.84
CA ASP A 60 -24.64 -34.51 24.93
C ASP A 60 -24.60 -33.07 24.40
N GLN A 61 -24.39 -32.11 25.29
CA GLN A 61 -24.29 -30.70 24.93
C GLN A 61 -22.87 -30.20 25.13
N THR A 62 -22.34 -29.55 24.09
CA THR A 62 -21.05 -28.86 24.15
C THR A 62 -21.26 -27.38 23.96
N THR A 63 -20.87 -26.59 24.95
CA THR A 63 -20.85 -25.13 24.88
C THR A 63 -19.40 -24.65 24.83
N THR A 64 -19.17 -23.55 24.09
CA THR A 64 -17.86 -22.92 24.00
C THR A 64 -17.98 -21.50 24.50
N SER A 65 -17.07 -21.07 25.37
CA SER A 65 -16.98 -19.71 25.88
C SER A 65 -15.56 -19.17 25.85
N ALA A 66 -15.40 -17.85 25.88
CA ALA A 66 -14.09 -17.22 26.03
C ALA A 66 -13.62 -17.26 27.50
N PRO A 67 -12.39 -17.75 27.79
CA PRO A 67 -11.78 -17.58 29.11
C PRO A 67 -11.27 -16.14 29.31
N SER A 68 -10.83 -15.79 30.52
CA SER A 68 -10.23 -14.47 30.78
C SER A 68 -8.89 -14.30 30.07
N SER A 69 -8.48 -13.04 29.84
CA SER A 69 -7.17 -12.72 29.25
C SER A 69 -6.01 -13.26 30.05
N GLU A 70 -6.08 -13.19 31.38
CA GLU A 70 -5.07 -13.66 32.31
C GLU A 70 -4.95 -15.17 32.21
N THR A 71 -6.09 -15.87 32.24
CA THR A 71 -6.13 -17.33 32.08
C THR A 71 -5.49 -17.78 30.77
N CYS A 72 -5.78 -17.08 29.67
CA CYS A 72 -5.22 -17.41 28.36
C CYS A 72 -3.69 -17.17 28.29
N ARG A 73 -3.20 -16.09 28.91
CA ARG A 73 -1.77 -15.80 29.03
C ARG A 73 -1.06 -16.84 29.89
N ASP A 74 -1.61 -17.17 31.05
CA ASP A 74 -1.04 -18.17 31.95
C ASP A 74 -0.96 -19.55 31.29
N LEU A 75 -1.99 -19.94 30.53
CA LEU A 75 -1.99 -21.17 29.73
C LEU A 75 -0.87 -21.18 28.69
N TYR A 76 -0.62 -20.04 28.04
CA TYR A 76 0.44 -19.90 27.03
C TYR A 76 1.84 -19.94 27.65
N ASP A 77 2.06 -19.14 28.70
CA ASP A 77 3.37 -18.98 29.33
C ASP A 77 3.82 -20.24 30.07
N GLN A 78 2.89 -20.89 30.78
CA GLN A 78 3.24 -22.00 31.65
C GLN A 78 2.99 -23.37 31.02
N LYS A 79 2.19 -23.44 29.92
CA LYS A 79 1.74 -24.70 29.30
C LYS A 79 1.17 -25.71 30.31
N GLN A 80 0.57 -25.20 31.37
CA GLN A 80 -0.01 -25.96 32.47
C GLN A 80 -1.16 -25.16 33.08
N ILE A 81 -2.05 -25.84 33.79
CA ILE A 81 -3.05 -25.22 34.64
C ILE A 81 -3.17 -26.01 35.94
N ASN A 82 -3.23 -25.33 37.09
CA ASN A 82 -3.30 -25.96 38.40
C ASN A 82 -2.22 -27.05 38.61
N GLY A 83 -1.00 -26.82 38.09
CA GLY A 83 0.13 -27.76 38.16
C GLY A 83 0.07 -28.95 37.19
N SER A 84 -1.00 -29.11 36.41
CA SER A 84 -1.14 -30.16 35.40
C SER A 84 -0.74 -29.64 34.02
N LYS A 85 0.19 -30.33 33.34
CA LYS A 85 0.62 -29.97 31.99
C LYS A 85 -0.51 -30.17 30.98
N LEU A 86 -0.58 -29.28 29.99
CA LEU A 86 -1.51 -29.44 28.87
C LEU A 86 -1.07 -30.59 27.96
N ALA A 87 -2.05 -31.35 27.46
CA ALA A 87 -1.81 -32.34 26.43
C ALA A 87 -1.74 -31.66 25.06
N GLN A 88 -0.68 -31.92 24.30
CA GLN A 88 -0.58 -31.47 22.92
C GLN A 88 -1.43 -32.38 22.02
N ILE A 89 -2.39 -31.80 21.30
CA ILE A 89 -3.21 -32.53 20.32
C ILE A 89 -2.64 -32.39 18.92
N PHE A 90 -2.07 -31.22 18.61
CA PHE A 90 -1.45 -30.92 17.33
C PHE A 90 -0.24 -30.00 17.54
N HIS A 91 0.58 -29.80 16.50
CA HIS A 91 1.82 -29.02 16.61
C HIS A 91 1.63 -27.65 17.26
N ASN A 92 0.54 -26.95 16.93
CA ASN A 92 0.19 -25.63 17.46
C ASN A 92 -1.06 -25.64 18.37
N LYS A 93 -1.46 -26.79 18.92
CA LYS A 93 -2.71 -26.92 19.69
C LYS A 93 -2.57 -27.79 20.93
N TRP A 94 -2.99 -27.25 22.06
CA TRP A 94 -2.94 -27.89 23.38
C TRP A 94 -4.29 -27.85 24.08
N THR A 95 -4.55 -28.82 24.95
CA THR A 95 -5.77 -28.86 25.77
C THR A 95 -5.55 -29.43 27.15
N THR A 96 -6.42 -29.08 28.09
CA THR A 96 -6.58 -29.82 29.33
C THR A 96 -7.30 -31.14 29.09
N THR A 97 -7.02 -32.15 29.89
CA THR A 97 -7.56 -33.50 29.74
C THR A 97 -8.51 -33.86 30.88
N ASN A 98 -9.58 -33.10 31.03
CA ASN A 98 -10.67 -33.46 31.94
C ASN A 98 -11.60 -34.44 31.21
N GLN A 99 -11.62 -35.70 31.66
CA GLN A 99 -12.50 -36.72 31.12
C GLN A 99 -13.87 -36.68 31.81
N VAL A 100 -14.94 -36.83 31.04
CA VAL A 100 -16.30 -36.99 31.60
C VAL A 100 -16.47 -38.43 32.08
N HIS A 101 -16.81 -38.62 33.35
CA HIS A 101 -17.09 -39.95 33.92
C HIS A 101 -18.61 -40.19 34.04
N TYR A 102 -19.26 -40.61 32.97
CA TYR A 102 -20.69 -40.89 33.05
C TYR A 102 -20.97 -42.17 33.86
N TYR A 103 -21.92 -42.11 34.79
CA TYR A 103 -22.46 -43.27 35.50
C TYR A 103 -23.98 -43.27 35.35
N TYR A 104 -24.53 -44.31 34.72
CA TYR A 104 -25.98 -44.51 34.66
C TYR A 104 -26.45 -45.18 35.95
N GLY A 105 -26.91 -44.39 36.91
CA GLY A 105 -27.49 -44.89 38.16
C GLY A 105 -28.97 -45.27 37.98
N TRP A 106 -29.38 -46.40 38.56
CA TRP A 106 -30.78 -46.86 38.63
C TRP A 106 -31.74 -45.95 39.43
N LEU A 107 -31.22 -44.99 40.21
CA LEU A 107 -32.00 -44.07 41.06
C LEU A 107 -31.54 -42.62 40.84
N GLY A 108 -31.79 -42.10 39.63
CA GLY A 108 -31.62 -40.69 39.27
C GLY A 108 -30.47 -40.42 38.32
N VAL A 109 -30.69 -39.47 37.40
CA VAL A 109 -29.66 -38.91 36.51
C VAL A 109 -28.76 -37.97 37.31
N ARG A 110 -27.46 -38.30 37.39
CA ARG A 110 -26.44 -37.37 37.91
C ARG A 110 -25.84 -36.61 36.73
N CYS A 111 -26.08 -35.30 36.67
CA CYS A 111 -25.44 -34.44 35.69
C CYS A 111 -23.93 -34.40 35.94
N GLN A 112 -23.12 -34.68 34.93
CA GLN A 112 -21.70 -34.37 34.96
C GLN A 112 -21.36 -33.41 33.83
N SER A 113 -20.70 -32.31 34.20
CA SER A 113 -20.08 -31.40 33.27
C SER A 113 -18.57 -31.42 33.44
N THR A 114 -17.85 -31.38 32.33
CA THR A 114 -16.41 -31.17 32.33
C THR A 114 -16.07 -30.00 31.45
N THR A 115 -15.05 -29.27 31.87
CA THR A 115 -14.62 -28.06 31.21
C THR A 115 -13.18 -28.25 30.77
N ASN A 116 -12.91 -28.09 29.48
CA ASN A 116 -11.58 -28.19 28.90
C ASN A 116 -11.16 -26.89 28.25
N LEU A 117 -9.98 -26.41 28.60
CA LEU A 117 -9.36 -25.26 27.97
C LEU A 117 -8.56 -25.73 26.75
N VAL A 118 -8.65 -24.97 25.67
CA VAL A 118 -7.92 -25.21 24.44
C VAL A 118 -7.11 -23.97 24.11
N LEU A 119 -5.81 -24.16 23.90
CA LEU A 119 -4.85 -23.14 23.47
C LEU A 119 -4.40 -23.47 22.04
N THR A 120 -4.46 -22.49 21.15
CA THR A 120 -3.95 -22.59 19.77
C THR A 120 -2.98 -21.45 19.49
N GLU A 121 -1.85 -21.75 18.88
CA GLU A 121 -0.88 -20.76 18.40
C GLU A 121 -1.04 -20.56 16.88
N GLY A 122 -0.81 -19.33 16.42
CA GLY A 122 -0.91 -18.98 15.00
C GLY A 122 -0.49 -17.54 14.77
N GLU A 123 -0.89 -16.99 13.63
CA GLU A 123 -0.56 -15.62 13.25
C GLU A 123 -1.83 -14.82 12.92
N ILE A 124 -1.74 -13.50 13.10
CA ILE A 124 -2.74 -12.56 12.57
C ILE A 124 -2.08 -11.63 11.56
N PHE A 125 -2.82 -11.31 10.51
CA PHE A 125 -2.45 -10.41 9.43
C PHE A 125 -3.23 -9.11 9.57
N LEU A 126 -2.49 -8.03 9.78
CA LEU A 126 -3.03 -6.70 10.02
C LEU A 126 -2.80 -5.88 8.76
N TYR A 127 -3.88 -5.60 8.03
CA TYR A 127 -3.78 -4.76 6.85
C TYR A 127 -3.77 -3.29 7.23
N ASP A 128 -4.57 -2.86 8.24
CA ASP A 128 -4.77 -1.42 8.39
C ASP A 128 -5.43 -0.88 9.66
N GLY A 129 -5.35 -1.59 10.77
CA GLY A 129 -5.96 -1.10 12.01
C GLY A 129 -7.44 -1.45 12.16
N ASN A 130 -8.20 -1.40 11.06
CA ASN A 130 -9.66 -1.55 11.03
C ASN A 130 -10.16 -2.94 10.59
N GLY A 131 -9.27 -3.82 10.14
CA GLY A 131 -9.60 -5.20 9.76
C GLY A 131 -8.39 -6.11 9.96
N SER A 132 -8.63 -7.27 10.58
CA SER A 132 -7.64 -8.33 10.73
C SER A 132 -8.10 -9.56 9.97
N VAL A 133 -7.20 -10.14 9.19
CA VAL A 133 -7.36 -11.49 8.63
C VAL A 133 -6.53 -12.40 9.51
N SER A 134 -7.11 -13.47 9.99
CA SER A 134 -6.51 -14.32 11.02
C SER A 134 -6.63 -15.77 10.59
N ASP A 135 -5.63 -16.59 10.92
CA ASP A 135 -5.73 -18.05 10.81
C ASP A 135 -6.81 -18.62 11.76
N PHE A 136 -7.31 -17.79 12.66
CA PHE A 136 -8.40 -18.10 13.57
C PHE A 136 -9.76 -17.70 12.95
N GLU A 137 -10.74 -18.61 13.00
CA GLU A 137 -12.15 -18.33 12.63
C GLU A 137 -12.61 -16.96 13.15
N THR A 138 -12.97 -16.09 12.19
CA THR A 138 -13.58 -14.76 12.29
C THR A 138 -13.15 -13.86 13.46
N THR A 139 -12.17 -12.99 13.20
CA THR A 139 -11.84 -11.82 14.03
C THR A 139 -12.52 -10.53 13.54
N GLU A 140 -13.72 -10.68 12.97
CA GLU A 140 -14.56 -9.57 12.50
C GLU A 140 -14.91 -8.64 13.69
N ASN A 141 -14.85 -7.32 13.49
CA ASN A 141 -15.10 -6.27 14.49
C ASN A 141 -14.04 -6.09 15.61
N CYS A 142 -12.90 -6.77 15.53
CA CYS A 142 -11.84 -6.59 16.52
C CYS A 142 -10.89 -5.44 16.15
N ILE A 143 -10.72 -4.49 17.10
CA ILE A 143 -9.78 -3.38 16.96
C ILE A 143 -8.37 -3.87 17.24
N THR A 144 -7.52 -3.79 16.24
CA THR A 144 -6.16 -4.36 16.27
C THR A 144 -5.23 -3.71 17.30
N GLN A 145 -5.55 -2.49 17.74
CA GLN A 145 -4.77 -1.72 18.72
C GLN A 145 -5.00 -2.18 20.16
N ASP A 146 -6.03 -3.00 20.43
CA ASP A 146 -6.37 -3.42 21.79
C ASP A 146 -5.50 -4.59 22.30
N GLY A 147 -4.74 -5.25 21.41
CA GLY A 147 -3.92 -6.42 21.77
C GLY A 147 -4.73 -7.66 22.11
N LYS A 148 -6.06 -7.58 22.01
CA LYS A 148 -7.00 -8.63 22.33
C LYS A 148 -8.27 -8.50 21.50
N CYS A 149 -8.83 -9.64 21.16
CA CYS A 149 -10.11 -9.78 20.49
C CYS A 149 -10.93 -10.79 21.30
N ILE A 150 -12.08 -10.37 21.82
CA ILE A 150 -12.94 -11.23 22.64
C ILE A 150 -14.24 -11.43 21.87
N THR A 151 -14.57 -12.69 21.61
CA THR A 151 -15.87 -13.10 21.12
C THR A 151 -16.59 -13.89 22.21
N ASN A 152 -17.85 -14.28 21.99
CA ASN A 152 -18.57 -15.13 22.94
C ASN A 152 -17.87 -16.47 23.16
N ASN A 153 -17.18 -16.99 22.14
CA ASN A 153 -16.69 -18.36 22.10
C ASN A 153 -15.17 -18.46 22.27
N ASN A 154 -14.43 -17.38 22.09
CA ASN A 154 -12.98 -17.40 22.13
C ASN A 154 -12.39 -16.02 22.47
N ILE A 155 -11.14 -16.06 22.90
CA ILE A 155 -10.28 -14.88 23.00
C ILE A 155 -9.03 -15.10 22.15
N VAL A 156 -8.66 -14.08 21.37
CA VAL A 156 -7.40 -14.03 20.62
C VAL A 156 -6.55 -12.91 21.21
N LEU A 157 -5.28 -13.19 21.52
CA LEU A 157 -4.34 -12.24 22.11
C LEU A 157 -3.09 -12.11 21.23
N TRP A 158 -2.55 -10.89 21.14
CA TRP A 158 -1.29 -10.60 20.44
C TRP A 158 -0.53 -9.47 21.14
N ASP A 159 0.76 -9.34 20.85
CA ASP A 159 1.59 -8.28 21.40
C ASP A 159 1.54 -7.01 20.54
N ILE A 160 0.94 -5.95 21.08
CA ILE A 160 0.82 -4.63 20.43
C ILE A 160 2.20 -4.01 20.17
N GLN A 161 3.20 -4.30 21.00
CA GLN A 161 4.55 -3.77 20.81
C GLN A 161 5.19 -4.27 19.52
N GLN A 162 4.83 -5.47 19.06
CA GLN A 162 5.30 -5.98 17.77
C GLN A 162 4.64 -5.25 16.60
N ILE A 163 3.42 -4.76 16.77
CA ILE A 163 2.70 -3.98 15.75
C ILE A 163 3.27 -2.57 15.66
N THR A 164 3.46 -1.91 16.81
CA THR A 164 3.93 -0.52 16.82
C THR A 164 5.35 -0.42 16.27
N LYS A 165 6.24 -1.37 16.61
CA LYS A 165 7.66 -1.36 16.19
C LYS A 165 7.91 -1.68 14.72
N LYS A 166 7.01 -2.41 14.05
CA LYS A 166 7.22 -2.82 12.64
C LYS A 166 6.81 -1.70 11.67
N CYS A 167 7.61 -1.51 10.63
CA CYS A 167 7.26 -0.63 9.52
C CYS A 167 6.17 -1.29 8.66
N ARG A 168 5.10 -0.55 8.33
CA ARG A 168 3.95 -1.00 7.51
C ARG A 168 4.23 -0.99 6.01
N TYR A 169 5.41 -0.55 5.61
CA TYR A 169 5.77 -0.35 4.22
C TYR A 169 6.94 -1.25 3.85
N ARG A 170 6.82 -1.92 2.70
CA ARG A 170 7.89 -2.75 2.15
C ARG A 170 8.54 -2.03 0.98
N LYS A 171 9.86 -2.02 0.94
CA LYS A 171 10.61 -1.46 -0.20
C LYS A 171 10.35 -2.29 -1.45
N VAL A 172 9.87 -1.64 -2.49
CA VAL A 172 9.72 -2.23 -3.83
C VAL A 172 11.06 -2.19 -4.55
N GLY A 173 11.74 -1.04 -4.50
CA GLY A 173 13.00 -0.85 -5.18
C GLY A 173 13.53 0.56 -5.07
N ASN A 174 14.60 0.81 -5.82
CA ASN A 174 15.21 2.11 -6.04
C ASN A 174 15.13 2.39 -7.53
N PHE A 175 14.68 3.59 -7.89
CA PHE A 175 14.40 3.95 -9.27
C PHE A 175 14.80 5.39 -9.56
N ASP A 176 15.14 5.66 -10.81
CA ASP A 176 15.21 7.03 -11.31
C ASP A 176 13.79 7.52 -11.63
N ALA A 177 13.45 8.69 -11.08
CA ALA A 177 12.12 9.27 -11.20
C ALA A 177 12.17 10.72 -11.70
N GLN A 178 11.20 11.09 -12.51
CA GLN A 178 10.96 12.47 -12.92
C GLN A 178 9.96 13.10 -11.94
N LEU A 179 10.43 14.10 -11.19
CA LEU A 179 9.60 14.82 -10.21
C LEU A 179 8.94 16.03 -10.86
N TYR A 180 7.62 16.06 -10.81
CA TYR A 180 6.78 17.21 -11.16
C TYR A 180 6.17 17.82 -9.90
N GLU A 181 5.40 18.89 -10.06
CA GLU A 181 4.78 19.60 -8.94
C GLU A 181 3.69 18.77 -8.24
N ASN A 182 2.90 18.00 -9.00
CA ASN A 182 1.77 17.22 -8.50
C ASN A 182 1.92 15.70 -8.66
N HIS A 183 2.91 15.22 -9.40
CA HIS A 183 3.10 13.79 -9.65
C HIS A 183 4.58 13.40 -9.85
N VAL A 184 4.84 12.10 -9.82
CA VAL A 184 6.15 11.47 -9.99
C VAL A 184 6.04 10.38 -11.05
N ILE A 185 6.84 10.47 -12.11
CA ILE A 185 6.88 9.45 -13.17
C ILE A 185 8.10 8.54 -12.96
N ILE A 186 7.87 7.22 -12.98
CA ILE A 186 8.92 6.20 -12.92
C ILE A 186 8.81 5.31 -14.16
N ASP A 187 9.69 5.55 -15.14
CA ASP A 187 9.65 4.87 -16.44
C ASP A 187 9.91 3.36 -16.32
N GLU A 188 10.77 2.95 -15.39
CA GLU A 188 11.11 1.53 -15.19
C GLU A 188 9.92 0.72 -14.65
N LEU A 189 9.02 1.36 -13.91
CA LEU A 189 7.76 0.78 -13.42
C LEU A 189 6.59 1.03 -14.38
N GLN A 190 6.78 1.86 -15.41
CA GLN A 190 5.72 2.34 -16.30
C GLN A 190 4.52 2.89 -15.53
N THR A 191 4.78 3.69 -14.48
CA THR A 191 3.76 4.20 -13.56
C THR A 191 3.99 5.67 -13.23
N SER A 192 2.88 6.41 -13.07
CA SER A 192 2.84 7.79 -12.59
C SER A 192 2.10 7.82 -11.26
N PHE A 193 2.70 8.45 -10.25
CA PHE A 193 2.16 8.55 -8.88
C PHE A 193 1.77 9.98 -8.58
N VAL A 194 0.54 10.20 -8.10
CA VAL A 194 0.04 11.54 -7.75
C VAL A 194 0.26 11.79 -6.26
N PHE A 195 0.79 12.96 -5.90
CA PHE A 195 1.00 13.32 -4.50
C PHE A 195 -0.34 13.45 -3.77
N SER A 196 -0.41 12.84 -2.58
CA SER A 196 -1.60 12.91 -1.76
C SER A 196 -1.85 14.31 -1.22
N LYS A 197 -3.11 14.76 -1.34
CA LYS A 197 -3.60 16.00 -0.71
C LYS A 197 -3.47 15.94 0.83
N ASP A 198 -3.51 14.73 1.39
CA ASP A 198 -3.40 14.46 2.83
C ASP A 198 -1.96 14.25 3.30
N SER A 199 -0.96 14.51 2.46
CA SER A 199 0.46 14.39 2.79
C SER A 199 0.87 15.09 4.10
N LYS A 200 0.17 16.14 4.53
CA LYS A 200 0.41 16.87 5.78
C LYS A 200 0.16 16.06 7.05
N THR A 201 -0.63 14.98 6.99
CA THR A 201 -0.95 14.11 8.14
C THR A 201 -0.19 12.79 8.12
N PHE A 202 0.61 12.54 7.07
CA PHE A 202 1.38 11.31 6.94
C PHE A 202 2.38 11.17 8.09
N ARG A 203 2.08 10.22 8.99
CA ARG A 203 3.01 9.77 10.01
C ARG A 203 3.75 8.57 9.44
N SER A 204 5.04 8.75 9.16
CA SER A 204 5.95 7.67 8.75
C SER A 204 6.03 6.50 9.74
N GLY A 205 5.46 6.66 10.95
CA GLY A 205 5.48 5.64 11.99
C GLY A 205 6.92 5.28 12.35
N ASN A 206 7.19 3.98 12.48
CA ASN A 206 8.53 3.43 12.73
C ASN A 206 9.30 3.08 11.44
N CYS A 207 8.95 3.70 10.32
CA CYS A 207 9.70 3.56 9.08
C CYS A 207 10.82 4.60 9.01
N ASN A 208 12.05 4.15 8.76
CA ASN A 208 13.25 4.99 8.66
C ASN A 208 13.34 5.70 7.29
N PHE A 209 12.29 6.44 6.92
CA PHE A 209 12.29 7.25 5.70
C PHE A 209 13.11 8.51 5.89
N SER A 210 13.74 8.98 4.82
CA SER A 210 14.57 10.19 4.86
C SER A 210 13.78 11.44 4.47
N ASN A 211 13.05 11.36 3.37
CA ASN A 211 12.20 12.41 2.80
C ASN A 211 10.98 11.77 2.12
N PRO A 212 10.06 11.20 2.92
CA PRO A 212 8.90 10.48 2.40
C PRO A 212 7.85 11.44 1.85
N ASN A 213 7.24 11.05 0.74
CA ASN A 213 6.05 11.68 0.19
C ASN A 213 4.99 10.59 -0.01
N LEU A 214 3.80 10.80 0.54
CA LEU A 214 2.67 9.90 0.38
C LEU A 214 1.98 10.20 -0.96
N MET A 215 1.65 9.14 -1.69
CA MET A 215 0.91 9.17 -2.95
C MET A 215 -0.57 8.81 -2.69
N ASP A 216 -1.46 9.15 -3.63
CA ASP A 216 -2.91 8.87 -3.52
C ASP A 216 -3.22 7.36 -3.41
N ASP A 217 -2.39 6.51 -3.99
CA ASP A 217 -2.51 5.04 -3.97
C ASP A 217 -1.86 4.40 -2.73
N ASP A 218 -1.59 5.19 -1.67
CA ASP A 218 -0.93 4.73 -0.44
C ASP A 218 0.48 4.13 -0.69
N THR A 219 1.10 4.52 -1.79
CA THR A 219 2.53 4.33 -2.04
C THR A 219 3.32 5.45 -1.38
N VAL A 220 4.52 5.14 -0.88
CA VAL A 220 5.46 6.12 -0.35
C VAL A 220 6.66 6.23 -1.27
N ILE A 221 6.94 7.45 -1.72
CA ILE A 221 8.15 7.79 -2.47
C ILE A 221 9.10 8.56 -1.56
N ASP A 222 10.20 7.92 -1.18
CA ASP A 222 11.25 8.50 -0.36
C ASP A 222 12.37 9.06 -1.25
N ILE A 223 12.45 10.38 -1.33
CA ILE A 223 13.37 11.06 -2.25
C ILE A 223 14.79 11.05 -1.69
N VAL A 224 15.73 10.45 -2.40
CA VAL A 224 17.13 10.37 -1.97
C VAL A 224 17.79 11.74 -2.11
N THR A 225 18.04 12.40 -0.98
CA THR A 225 18.87 13.61 -0.94
C THR A 225 20.33 13.18 -0.98
N ARG A 226 20.95 13.20 -2.17
CA ARG A 226 22.41 13.09 -2.27
C ARG A 226 23.01 14.33 -1.59
N ILE A 227 23.48 14.17 -0.35
CA ILE A 227 24.39 15.15 0.26
C ILE A 227 25.59 15.22 -0.70
N ALA A 228 25.82 16.40 -1.26
CA ALA A 228 26.90 16.66 -2.20
C ALA A 228 28.25 16.57 -1.49
N ASN A 229 28.67 15.35 -1.14
CA ASN A 229 30.07 15.09 -0.85
C ASN A 229 30.79 15.07 -2.19
N ASN A 230 31.39 16.20 -2.55
CA ASN A 230 32.35 16.32 -3.64
C ASN A 230 33.51 15.33 -3.42
N ARG A 231 33.32 14.08 -3.82
CA ARG A 231 34.40 13.13 -4.04
C ARG A 231 34.35 12.77 -5.51
N ASN A 232 35.31 13.35 -6.24
CA ASN A 232 35.68 12.99 -7.60
C ASN A 232 35.78 11.46 -7.74
N ARG A 233 34.69 10.79 -8.14
CA ARG A 233 34.77 9.42 -8.63
C ARG A 233 35.00 9.51 -10.13
N ARG A 234 36.27 9.33 -10.49
CA ARG A 234 36.69 8.99 -11.85
C ARG A 234 35.80 7.84 -12.35
N ASN A 235 35.27 8.02 -13.55
CA ASN A 235 34.55 6.99 -14.29
C ASN A 235 35.42 5.74 -14.38
N THR A 236 34.96 4.66 -13.77
CA THR A 236 35.44 3.32 -14.08
C THR A 236 34.25 2.40 -14.27
N ASN A 237 34.13 1.99 -15.53
CA ASN A 237 33.58 0.73 -16.02
C ASN A 237 32.07 0.66 -16.25
N LEU A 238 31.76 0.77 -17.55
CA LEU A 238 30.73 0.08 -18.31
C LEU A 238 30.21 -1.19 -17.59
N ALA A 239 29.07 -1.05 -16.90
CA ALA A 239 28.33 -2.20 -16.38
C ALA A 239 27.44 -2.75 -17.50
N LEU A 240 27.62 -4.04 -17.77
CA LEU A 240 26.85 -4.86 -18.70
C LEU A 240 25.34 -4.63 -18.49
N ALA A 241 24.66 -4.22 -19.56
CA ALA A 241 23.22 -4.14 -19.60
C ALA A 241 22.63 -5.55 -19.37
N LEU A 242 22.10 -5.80 -18.17
CA LEU A 242 21.11 -6.87 -18.01
C LEU A 242 19.85 -6.49 -18.80
N PRO A 243 19.14 -7.45 -19.42
CA PRO A 243 17.93 -7.16 -20.14
C PRO A 243 16.93 -6.53 -19.17
N ARG A 244 16.59 -5.25 -19.39
CA ARG A 244 15.51 -4.54 -18.70
C ARG A 244 14.19 -5.22 -19.06
N GLY A 245 13.83 -6.28 -18.34
CA GLY A 245 12.46 -6.73 -18.27
C GLY A 245 11.65 -5.60 -17.64
N LYS A 246 10.71 -5.02 -18.37
CA LYS A 246 9.72 -4.07 -17.84
C LYS A 246 9.01 -4.74 -16.66
N LEU A 247 9.19 -4.21 -15.46
CA LEU A 247 8.58 -4.76 -14.26
C LEU A 247 7.18 -4.17 -14.12
N MET A 248 6.18 -5.03 -14.12
CA MET A 248 4.80 -4.63 -13.82
C MET A 248 4.61 -4.68 -12.30
N MET A 249 4.21 -3.57 -11.70
CA MET A 249 3.76 -3.57 -10.31
C MET A 249 2.40 -4.30 -10.23
N MET A 250 2.31 -5.29 -9.35
CA MET A 250 1.07 -6.03 -9.09
C MET A 250 0.36 -5.41 -7.89
N GLU A 251 -0.94 -5.18 -8.03
CA GLU A 251 -1.80 -4.51 -7.07
C GLU A 251 -2.10 -5.39 -5.84
N THR A 252 -2.07 -4.80 -4.65
CA THR A 252 -2.62 -5.40 -3.43
C THR A 252 -4.04 -4.87 -3.23
N GLN A 253 -5.04 -5.74 -3.42
CA GLN A 253 -6.45 -5.40 -3.42
C GLN A 253 -6.86 -4.58 -2.19
N ARG A 254 -7.42 -3.39 -2.47
CA ARG A 254 -8.30 -2.67 -1.56
C ARG A 254 -9.48 -2.12 -2.32
N GLY A 255 -10.66 -2.42 -1.82
CA GLY A 255 -11.89 -1.76 -2.24
C GLY A 255 -11.88 -0.33 -1.73
N ASP A 256 -11.52 0.59 -2.61
CA ASP A 256 -11.91 2.00 -2.62
C ASP A 256 -11.75 2.47 -4.08
N ASP A 257 -12.52 3.49 -4.49
CA ASP A 257 -12.80 3.95 -5.87
C ASP A 257 -11.60 4.34 -6.77
N SER A 258 -10.37 3.99 -6.38
CA SER A 258 -9.15 4.15 -7.14
C SER A 258 -8.98 2.99 -8.13
N ASP A 259 -9.54 3.14 -9.33
CA ASP A 259 -9.36 2.18 -10.42
C ASP A 259 -7.87 2.05 -10.81
N PRO A 260 -7.24 0.87 -10.65
CA PRO A 260 -5.84 0.64 -11.01
C PRO A 260 -5.55 0.85 -12.50
N GLU A 261 -6.55 0.71 -13.37
CA GLU A 261 -6.40 1.05 -14.78
C GLU A 261 -6.08 2.55 -14.95
N ASN A 262 -6.57 3.41 -14.05
CA ASN A 262 -6.35 4.84 -14.10
C ASN A 262 -4.85 5.21 -14.00
N THR A 263 -4.06 4.51 -13.19
CA THR A 263 -2.62 4.81 -13.05
C THR A 263 -1.81 4.42 -14.29
N LYS A 264 -2.17 3.31 -14.96
CA LYS A 264 -1.57 2.87 -16.22
C LYS A 264 -2.00 3.74 -17.39
N PHE A 265 -3.28 4.11 -17.46
CA PHE A 265 -3.78 5.07 -18.44
C PHE A 265 -3.14 6.44 -18.24
N GLN A 266 -2.93 6.87 -16.99
CA GLN A 266 -2.21 8.10 -16.69
C GLN A 266 -0.77 8.04 -17.19
N TYR A 267 -0.05 6.93 -16.97
CA TYR A 267 1.29 6.76 -17.54
C TYR A 267 1.30 6.81 -19.07
N LEU A 268 0.39 6.08 -19.73
CA LEU A 268 0.29 6.07 -21.20
C LEU A 268 -0.04 7.46 -21.74
N PHE A 269 -0.98 8.16 -21.11
CA PHE A 269 -1.36 9.51 -21.46
C PHE A 269 -0.20 10.48 -21.28
N ASP A 270 0.48 10.47 -20.13
CA ASP A 270 1.61 11.34 -19.82
C ASP A 270 2.78 11.11 -20.79
N SER A 271 3.07 9.84 -21.11
CA SER A 271 4.14 9.45 -22.05
C SER A 271 3.84 9.93 -23.47
N LEU A 272 2.61 9.69 -23.96
CA LEU A 272 2.17 10.17 -25.29
C LEU A 272 2.13 11.70 -25.36
N GLN A 273 1.65 12.35 -24.30
CA GLN A 273 1.60 13.81 -24.20
C GLN A 273 3.01 14.40 -24.26
N GLN A 274 3.97 13.81 -23.55
CA GLN A 274 5.36 14.28 -23.55
C GLN A 274 6.00 14.15 -24.94
N GLU A 275 5.79 13.03 -25.62
CA GLU A 275 6.27 12.81 -26.99
C GLU A 275 5.67 13.83 -27.96
N PHE A 276 4.35 14.05 -27.88
CA PHE A 276 3.66 15.03 -28.72
C PHE A 276 4.17 16.46 -28.49
N GLN A 277 4.39 16.86 -27.23
CA GLN A 277 4.93 18.17 -26.88
C GLN A 277 6.36 18.37 -27.37
N GLN A 278 7.20 17.33 -27.37
CA GLN A 278 8.55 17.40 -27.94
C GLN A 278 8.50 17.60 -29.45
N GLN A 279 7.63 16.86 -30.15
CA GLN A 279 7.47 17.00 -31.60
C GLN A 279 6.94 18.39 -31.96
N LEU A 280 5.98 18.92 -31.20
CA LEU A 280 5.42 20.26 -31.44
C LEU A 280 6.52 21.33 -31.33
N LYS A 281 7.35 21.30 -30.29
CA LYS A 281 8.48 22.24 -30.11
C LYS A 281 9.47 22.18 -31.28
N LEU A 282 9.79 20.98 -31.77
CA LEU A 282 10.67 20.82 -32.94
C LEU A 282 10.06 21.42 -34.21
N VAL A 283 8.75 21.24 -34.41
CA VAL A 283 8.03 21.81 -35.57
C VAL A 283 7.95 23.34 -35.47
N GLU A 284 7.64 23.89 -34.29
CA GLU A 284 7.63 25.33 -34.05
C GLU A 284 8.99 25.95 -34.33
N GLN A 285 10.06 25.33 -33.84
CA GLN A 285 11.43 25.78 -34.09
C GLN A 285 11.76 25.79 -35.59
N ARG A 286 11.51 24.69 -36.31
CA ARG A 286 11.74 24.64 -37.77
C ARG A 286 10.91 25.66 -38.53
N THR A 287 9.67 25.88 -38.11
CA THR A 287 8.79 26.88 -38.73
C THR A 287 9.34 28.29 -38.56
N CYS A 288 9.88 28.61 -37.38
CA CYS A 288 10.56 29.87 -37.11
C CYS A 288 11.82 30.04 -37.99
N GLU A 289 12.67 29.02 -38.04
CA GLU A 289 13.88 29.02 -38.89
C GLU A 289 13.52 29.21 -40.37
N ASN A 290 12.53 28.49 -40.88
CA ASN A 290 12.04 28.62 -42.25
C ASN A 290 11.48 30.03 -42.54
N ARG A 291 10.75 30.62 -41.58
CA ARG A 291 10.23 31.98 -41.72
C ARG A 291 11.35 33.01 -41.79
N ASN A 292 12.38 32.88 -40.96
CA ASN A 292 13.55 33.77 -41.00
C ASN A 292 14.30 33.64 -42.34
N ASN A 293 14.50 32.41 -42.82
CA ASN A 293 15.12 32.16 -44.12
C ASN A 293 14.30 32.75 -45.28
N LEU A 294 12.97 32.65 -45.22
CA LEU A 294 12.09 33.25 -46.23
C LEU A 294 12.17 34.78 -46.22
N LEU A 295 12.19 35.40 -45.03
CA LEU A 295 12.34 36.86 -44.90
C LEU A 295 13.66 37.34 -45.51
N LEU A 296 14.76 36.62 -45.28
CA LEU A 296 16.03 36.91 -45.93
C LEU A 296 15.89 36.84 -47.45
N LEU A 297 15.32 35.76 -48.00
CA LEU A 297 15.13 35.62 -49.45
C LEU A 297 14.31 36.76 -50.06
N ILE A 298 13.25 37.20 -49.38
CA ILE A 298 12.44 38.34 -49.80
C ILE A 298 13.28 39.63 -49.82
N GLU A 299 14.09 39.86 -48.79
CA GLU A 299 15.01 41.01 -48.72
C GLU A 299 16.02 40.99 -49.87
N TRP A 300 16.66 39.85 -50.13
CA TRP A 300 17.57 39.67 -51.27
C TRP A 300 16.89 39.95 -52.62
N LEU A 301 15.68 39.42 -52.83
CA LEU A 301 14.92 39.66 -54.06
C LEU A 301 14.54 41.13 -54.21
N SER A 302 14.12 41.80 -53.12
CA SER A 302 13.79 43.23 -53.14
C SER A 302 14.99 44.10 -53.52
N LEU A 303 16.20 43.74 -53.07
CA LEU A 303 17.44 44.45 -53.42
C LEU A 303 17.80 44.26 -54.90
N ILE A 304 17.58 43.06 -55.44
CA ILE A 304 17.82 42.76 -56.86
C ILE A 304 16.84 43.52 -57.75
N ILE A 305 15.54 43.49 -57.42
CA ILE A 305 14.50 44.20 -58.17
C ILE A 305 14.77 45.71 -58.16
N ASN A 306 15.07 46.29 -57.00
CA ASN A 306 15.40 47.72 -56.91
C ASN A 306 16.64 48.09 -57.74
N ARG A 307 17.66 47.22 -57.81
CA ARG A 307 18.83 47.44 -58.67
C ARG A 307 18.51 47.33 -60.16
N MET A 308 17.61 46.45 -60.57
CA MET A 308 17.19 46.33 -61.98
C MET A 308 16.33 47.53 -62.42
N VAL A 309 15.49 48.07 -61.54
CA VAL A 309 14.65 49.25 -61.85
C VAL A 309 15.47 50.54 -61.97
N ILE A 310 16.60 50.65 -61.28
CA ILE A 310 17.50 51.82 -61.38
C ILE A 310 18.42 51.75 -62.62
N ALA A 311 18.56 50.57 -63.22
CA ALA A 311 19.48 50.32 -64.34
C ALA A 311 18.79 50.27 -65.73
N GLY A 312 17.47 50.48 -65.80
CA GLY A 312 16.70 50.59 -67.05
C GLY A 312 16.13 51.99 -67.23
#